data_AF-A0A6P2RPK9-F1
#
_entry.id   AF-A0A6P2RPK9-F1
#
_cell.length_a   1.000
_cell.length_b   1.000
_cell.length_c   1.000
_cell.angle_alpha   90.00
_cell.angle_beta   90.00
_cell.angle_gamma   90.00
#
_symmetry.space_group_name_H-M   'P 1'
#
loop_
_entity.id
_entity.type
_entity.pdbx_description
1 polymer ?
#
loop_
_entity_poly.entity_id
_entity_poly.type
_entity_poly.pdbx_seq_one_letter_code
_entity_poly.pdbx_strand_id
1 'polypeptide(L)' 'MYARGMSVREIQGFLAEHYGTEVSPDFISSVTDEVMAEALSWQSRPLETMYPVVFFDALRVKIRDDGVVSNKAVYLALGI' A
#
# COMPACT_ATOMS: atom_id res chain seq x y z
N MET A 1 5.12 8.92 -4.69
CA MET A 1 6.33 8.12 -5.00
C MET A 1 6.19 6.69 -4.54
N TYR A 2 5.91 6.43 -3.26
CA TYR A 2 5.68 5.06 -2.74
C TYR A 2 4.55 4.31 -3.48
N ALA A 3 3.39 4.94 -3.68
CA ALA A 3 2.28 4.37 -4.46
C ALA A 3 2.62 4.08 -5.94
N ARG A 4 3.74 4.60 -6.45
CA ARG A 4 4.26 4.30 -7.81
C ARG A 4 5.27 3.14 -7.80
N GLY A 5 5.46 2.48 -6.66
CA GLY A 5 6.35 1.32 -6.53
C GLY A 5 7.79 1.65 -6.18
N MET A 6 8.12 2.92 -5.89
CA MET A 6 9.46 3.28 -5.43
C MET A 6 9.68 2.78 -4.00
N SER A 7 10.81 2.11 -3.78
CA SER A 7 11.31 1.77 -2.45
C SER A 7 11.66 3.01 -1.65
N VAL A 8 11.65 2.89 -0.32
CA VAL A 8 12.01 4.00 0.60
C VAL A 8 13.40 4.58 0.28
N ARG A 9 14.35 3.74 -0.13
CA ARG A 9 15.70 4.17 -0.53
C ARG A 9 15.70 4.99 -1.82
N GLU A 10 14.90 4.60 -2.81
CA GLU A 10 14.78 5.36 -4.06
C GLU A 10 14.11 6.72 -3.81
N ILE A 11 13.11 6.77 -2.93
CA ILE A 11 12.45 8.02 -2.53
C ILE A 11 13.44 8.95 -1.83
N GLN A 12 14.23 8.43 -0.91
CA GLN A 12 15.27 9.20 -0.22
C GLN A 12 16.29 9.78 -1.21
N GLY A 13 16.80 8.95 -2.13
CA GLY A 13 17.74 9.39 -3.17
C GLY A 13 17.14 10.48 -4.06
N PHE A 14 15.90 10.30 -4.49
CA PHE A 14 15.18 11.27 -5.31
C PHE A 14 15.03 12.65 -4.62
N LEU A 15 14.72 12.65 -3.32
CA LEU A 15 14.58 13.88 -2.54
C LEU A 15 15.92 14.58 -2.31
N ALA A 16 16.99 13.82 -2.09
CA ALA A 16 18.34 14.37 -1.98
C ALA A 16 18.82 14.97 -3.32
N GLU A 17 18.62 14.26 -4.43
CA GLU A 17 19.11 14.67 -5.76
C GLU A 17 18.36 15.89 -6.32
N HIS A 18 17.03 15.88 -6.27
CA HIS A 18 16.24 16.94 -6.92
C HIS A 18 15.89 18.09 -6.00
N TYR A 19 15.82 17.86 -4.69
CA TYR A 19 15.39 18.87 -3.71
C TYR A 19 16.45 19.20 -2.67
N GLY A 20 17.64 18.59 -2.73
CA GLY A 20 18.71 18.82 -1.75
C GLY A 20 18.30 18.49 -0.31
N THR A 21 17.24 17.70 -0.12
CA THR A 21 16.62 17.46 1.18
C THR A 21 16.97 16.05 1.65
N GLU A 22 17.68 15.96 2.77
CA GLU A 22 17.93 14.69 3.43
C GLU A 22 16.76 14.33 4.36
N VAL A 23 16.11 13.20 4.08
CA VAL A 23 15.06 12.64 4.92
C VAL A 23 15.44 11.23 5.36
N SER A 24 15.02 10.83 6.56
CA SER A 24 15.25 9.46 7.03
C SER A 24 14.25 8.47 6.40
N PRO A 25 14.63 7.18 6.26
CA PRO A 25 13.70 6.13 5.85
C PRO A 25 12.47 6.03 6.77
N ASP A 26 12.67 6.24 8.07
CA ASP A 26 11.60 6.21 9.07
C ASP A 26 10.60 7.34 8.85
N PHE A 27 11.08 8.55 8.52
CA PHE A 27 10.20 9.68 8.20
C PHE A 27 9.38 9.43 6.93
N ILE A 28 9.99 8.86 5.89
CA ILE A 28 9.25 8.46 4.67
C ILE A 28 8.16 7.45 5.03
N SER A 29 8.45 6.51 5.93
CA SER A 29 7.51 5.46 6.34
C SER A 29 6.38 6.02 7.19
N SER A 30 6.67 6.95 8.12
CA SER A 30 5.63 7.60 8.93
C SER A 30 4.66 8.41 8.07
N VAL A 31 5.15 9.07 7.01
CA VAL A 31 4.27 9.77 6.06
C VAL A 31 3.34 8.80 5.34
N THR A 32 3.79 7.57 5.04
CA THR A 32 2.91 6.55 4.46
C THR A 32 1.92 5.97 5.46
N ASP A 33 2.19 6.03 6.76
CA ASP A 33 1.26 5.57 7.78
C ASP A 33 0.06 6.53 7.95
N GLU A 34 0.21 7.80 7.61
CA GLU A 34 -0.87 8.81 7.71
C GLU A 34 -2.08 8.47 6.82
N VAL A 35 -1.89 7.71 5.73
CA VAL A 35 -3.02 7.31 4.85
C VAL A 35 -3.81 6.10 5.39
N MET A 36 -3.37 5.49 6.49
CA MET A 36 -4.04 4.31 7.06
C MET A 36 -5.47 4.61 7.52
N ALA A 37 -5.72 5.80 8.06
CA ALA A 37 -7.07 6.23 8.43
C ALA A 37 -8.00 6.32 7.21
N GLU A 38 -7.51 6.87 6.09
CA GLU A 38 -8.25 6.95 4.84
C GLU A 38 -8.51 5.56 4.25
N ALA A 39 -7.52 4.65 4.30
CA ALA A 39 -7.66 3.28 3.85
C ALA A 39 -8.76 2.52 4.62
N LEU A 40 -8.83 2.69 5.95
CA LEU A 40 -9.89 2.11 6.78
C LEU A 40 -11.27 2.70 6.46
N SER A 41 -11.34 4.02 6.25
CA SER A 41 -12.58 4.67 5.82
C SER A 41 -13.03 4.16 4.45
N TRP A 42 -12.10 3.97 3.52
CA TRP A 42 -12.40 3.43 2.20
C TRP A 42 -12.88 1.98 2.27
N GLN A 43 -12.27 1.15 3.12
CA GLN A 43 -12.67 -0.25 3.30
C GLN A 43 -14.08 -0.38 3.90
N SER A 44 -14.47 0.54 4.79
CA SER A 44 -15.77 0.54 5.46
C SER A 44 -16.87 1.30 4.72
N ARG A 45 -16.59 1.81 3.52
CA ARG A 45 -17.57 2.55 2.72
C ARG A 45 -18.82 1.70 2.42
N PRO A 46 -20.02 2.31 2.36
CA PRO A 46 -21.22 1.59 1.95
C PRO A 46 -21.07 1.09 0.51
N LEU A 47 -21.53 -0.14 0.27
CA LEU A 47 -21.57 -0.74 -1.06
C LEU A 47 -22.92 -0.46 -1.73
N GLU A 48 -22.95 -0.55 -3.05
CA GLU A 48 -24.19 -0.50 -3.81
C GLU A 48 -25.05 -1.74 -3.53
N THR A 49 -26.37 -1.60 -3.69
CA THR A 49 -27.31 -2.69 -3.41
C THR A 49 -27.16 -3.88 -4.36
N MET A 50 -26.60 -3.67 -5.55
CA MET A 50 -26.46 -4.70 -6.57
C MET A 50 -25.18 -4.52 -7.39
N TYR A 51 -24.47 -5.63 -7.59
CA TYR A 51 -23.39 -5.77 -8.57
C TYR A 51 -23.72 -6.97 -9.47
N PRO A 52 -24.18 -6.76 -10.72
CA PRO A 52 -24.48 -7.85 -11.65
C PRO A 52 -23.37 -8.89 -11.80
N VAL A 53 -22.10 -8.48 -11.70
CA VAL A 53 -20.94 -9.38 -11.76
C VAL A 53 -19.93 -9.00 -10.69
N VAL A 54 -19.39 -10.00 -9.99
CA VAL A 54 -18.29 -9.82 -9.02
C VAL A 54 -17.14 -10.75 -9.38
N PHE A 55 -15.95 -10.17 -9.57
CA PHE A 55 -14.70 -10.90 -9.77
C PHE A 55 -13.95 -11.03 -8.46
N PHE A 56 -13.43 -12.22 -8.19
CA PHE A 56 -12.52 -12.48 -7.09
C PHE A 56 -11.15 -12.86 -7.64
N ASP A 57 -10.11 -12.19 -7.17
CA ASP A 57 -8.72 -12.48 -7.51
C ASP A 57 -7.87 -12.63 -6.24
N ALA A 58 -6.73 -13.27 -6.36
CA ALA A 58 -5.78 -13.49 -5.27
C ALA A 58 -4.35 -13.27 -5.73
N LEU A 59 -3.73 -12.19 -5.24
CA LEU A 59 -2.31 -11.91 -5.46
C LEU A 59 -1.47 -12.63 -4.40
N ARG A 60 -0.51 -13.45 -4.81
CA ARG A 60 0.44 -14.09 -3.89
C ARG A 60 1.63 -13.18 -3.64
N VAL A 61 1.80 -12.75 -2.39
CA VAL A 61 2.86 -11.84 -1.95
C VAL A 61 3.65 -12.46 -0.81
N LYS A 62 4.97 -12.27 -0.81
CA LYS A 62 5.82 -12.62 0.34
C LYS A 62 5.66 -11.57 1.42
N ILE A 63 5.17 -11.98 2.58
CA ILE A 63 4.97 -11.11 3.74
C ILE A 63 5.81 -11.66 4.89
N ARG A 64 6.52 -10.77 5.58
CA ARG A 64 7.17 -11.09 6.86
C ARG A 64 6.17 -10.90 7.97
N ASP A 65 5.95 -11.94 8.75
CA ASP A 65 5.05 -11.95 9.90
C ASP A 65 5.74 -12.70 11.04
N ASP A 66 5.82 -12.09 12.22
CA ASP A 66 6.56 -12.63 13.38
C ASP A 66 7.96 -13.18 13.04
N GLY A 67 8.70 -12.45 12.20
CA GLY A 67 10.06 -12.82 11.79
C GLY A 67 10.16 -13.89 10.70
N VAL A 68 9.06 -14.53 10.32
CA VAL A 68 9.03 -15.55 9.26
C VAL A 68 8.46 -14.96 7.98
N VAL A 69 9.16 -15.16 6.86
CA VAL A 69 8.65 -14.78 5.54
C VAL A 69 7.86 -15.93 4.95
N SER A 70 6.58 -15.69 4.67
CA SER A 70 5.70 -16.69 4.05
C SER A 70 4.94 -16.09 2.86
N ASN A 71 4.53 -16.95 1.93
CA ASN A 71 3.66 -16.55 0.83
C ASN A 71 2.22 -16.44 1.35
N LYS A 72 1.67 -15.23 1.38
CA LYS A 72 0.27 -14.96 1.73
C LYS A 72 -0.52 -14.56 0.48
N ALA A 73 -1.81 -14.85 0.48
CA ALA A 73 -2.74 -14.39 -0.56
C ALA A 73 -3.39 -13.08 -0.11
N VAL A 74 -3.34 -12.07 -0.97
CA VAL A 74 -4.12 -10.83 -0.84
C VAL A 74 -5.31 -10.96 -1.77
N TYR A 75 -6.52 -11.00 -1.21
CA TYR A 75 -7.75 -11.17 -1.97
C TYR A 75 -8.31 -9.82 -2.42
N LEU A 76 -8.75 -9.75 -3.67
CA LEU A 76 -9.41 -8.60 -4.27
C LEU A 76 -10.80 -8.99 -4.73
N ALA A 77 -11.78 -8.15 -4.46
CA ALA A 77 -13.15 -8.27 -4.97
C ALA A 77 -13.49 -7.02 -5.81
N LEU A 78 -13.91 -7.24 -7.06
CA LEU A 78 -14.27 -6.18 -8.00
C LEU A 78 -15.70 -6.39 -8.49
N GLY A 79 -16.61 -5.47 -8.15
CA GLY A 79 -17.98 -5.46 -8.65
C GLY A 79 -18.15 -4.51 -9.84
N ILE A 80 -18.96 -4.92 -10.82
CA ILE A 80 -19.49 -4.11 -11.94
C ILE A 80 -21.00 -4.06 -11.80
#